data_AF-A0A6I1E1X6-F1
#
_entry.id   AF-A0A6I1E1X6-F1
#
_cell.length_a   1.000
_cell.length_b   1.000
_cell.length_c   1.000
_cell.angle_alpha   90.00
_cell.angle_beta   90.00
_cell.angle_gamma   90.00
#
_symmetry.space_group_name_H-M   'P 1'
#
loop_
_entity.id
_entity.type
_entity.pdbx_description
1 polymer ?
#
loop_
_entity_poly.entity_id
_entity_poly.type
_entity_poly.pdbx_seq_one_letter_code
_entity_poly.pdbx_strand_id
1 'polypeptide(L)'
;MKKRILSLLVAFMATFGLLVSCSAQKEALDISDEEQAVFNSQEEKEVEIKDEESEYEIIIIEPGFYTWLLSIARPEGYYSQSFLENRNQLLVMEWNRRVVQPGNFNPNLYMFQIDYDSNIDYGYEVNYKLYNYFVYFQRKYKQRLGPFLPRI
;
A
#
# COMPACT_ATOMS: atom_id res chain seq x y z
N MET A 1 31.01 39.55 9.10
CA MET A 1 30.32 38.93 10.26
C MET A 1 28.87 38.55 9.93
N LYS A 2 28.02 39.46 9.43
CA LYS A 2 26.60 39.19 9.11
C LYS A 2 26.35 38.02 8.13
N LYS A 3 27.15 37.88 7.07
CA LYS A 3 27.04 36.75 6.11
C LYS A 3 27.36 35.38 6.73
N ARG A 4 28.31 35.32 7.69
CA ARG A 4 28.64 34.07 8.40
C ARG A 4 27.53 33.67 9.35
N ILE A 5 26.91 34.64 10.03
CA ILE A 5 25.74 34.42 10.90
C ILE A 5 24.54 33.94 10.06
N LEU A 6 24.29 34.56 8.89
CA LEU A 6 23.21 34.14 7.99
C LEU A 6 23.42 32.72 7.46
N SER A 7 24.64 32.36 7.04
CA SER A 7 24.95 30.97 6.64
C SER A 7 24.79 29.97 7.77
N LEU A 8 25.16 30.32 9.01
CA LEU A 8 24.96 29.45 10.17
C LEU A 8 23.48 29.26 10.52
N LEU A 9 22.65 30.31 10.40
CA LEU A 9 21.20 30.22 10.60
C LEU A 9 20.50 29.37 9.53
N VAL A 10 20.91 29.50 8.26
CA VAL A 10 20.40 28.67 7.16
C VAL A 10 20.80 27.20 7.36
N ALA A 11 22.05 26.94 7.76
CA ALA A 11 22.50 25.59 8.06
C ALA A 11 21.73 24.97 9.24
N PHE A 12 21.49 25.74 10.31
CA PHE A 12 20.72 25.30 11.47
C PHE A 12 19.26 24.99 11.11
N MET A 13 18.62 25.84 10.31
CA MET A 13 17.26 25.64 9.83
C MET A 13 17.13 24.41 8.91
N ALA A 14 18.12 24.20 8.03
CA ALA A 14 18.19 22.99 7.20
C ALA A 14 18.37 21.71 8.03
N THR A 15 19.21 21.74 9.07
CA THR A 15 19.38 20.59 9.97
C THR A 15 18.15 20.30 10.82
N PHE A 16 17.40 21.33 11.24
CA PHE A 16 16.16 21.14 12.00
C PHE A 16 15.05 20.54 11.13
N GLY A 17 14.94 20.94 9.86
CA GLY A 17 13.98 20.37 8.91
C GLY A 17 14.15 18.86 8.68
N LEU A 18 15.39 18.36 8.72
CA LEU A 18 15.67 16.93 8.56
C LEU A 18 15.21 16.07 9.76
N LEU A 19 15.21 16.64 10.98
CA LEU A 19 14.80 15.91 12.18
C LEU A 19 13.27 15.73 12.27
N VAL A 20 12.49 16.72 11.82
CA VAL A 20 11.02 16.67 11.87
C VAL A 20 10.44 15.67 10.85
N SER A 21 11.13 15.42 9.73
CA SER A 21 10.65 14.46 8.72
C SER A 21 10.69 13.00 9.19
N CYS A 22 11.50 12.66 10.19
CA CYS A 22 11.69 11.29 10.66
C CYS A 22 10.52 10.80 11.54
N SER A 23 9.89 11.68 12.33
CA SER A 23 8.78 11.30 13.21
C SER A 23 7.51 10.96 12.43
N ALA A 24 7.20 11.71 11.36
CA ALA A 24 6.02 11.46 10.52
C ALA A 24 6.05 10.09 9.82
N GLN A 25 7.25 9.62 9.45
CA GLN A 25 7.44 8.32 8.83
C GLN A 25 7.21 7.18 9.83
N LYS A 26 7.59 7.38 11.09
CA LYS A 26 7.39 6.40 12.16
C LYS A 26 5.89 6.20 12.43
N GLU A 27 5.13 7.28 12.51
CA GLU A 27 3.68 7.23 12.74
C GLU A 27 2.95 6.50 11.61
N ALA A 28 3.31 6.77 10.35
CA ALA A 28 2.73 6.06 9.20
C ALA A 28 3.05 4.55 9.17
N LEU A 29 4.10 4.10 9.86
CA LEU A 29 4.51 2.69 9.94
C LEU A 29 3.99 1.97 11.20
N ASP A 30 3.44 2.71 12.16
CA ASP A 30 2.91 2.14 13.39
C ASP A 30 1.59 1.39 13.09
N ILE A 31 1.44 0.18 13.63
CA ILE A 31 0.25 -0.65 13.41
C ILE A 31 -0.70 -0.39 14.58
N SER A 32 -1.93 0.05 14.30
CA SER A 32 -2.90 0.34 15.36
C SER A 32 -3.36 -0.94 16.06
N ASP A 33 -3.90 -0.81 17.27
CA ASP A 33 -4.49 -1.94 18.00
C ASP A 33 -5.68 -2.55 17.23
N GLU A 34 -6.45 -1.73 16.50
CA GLU A 34 -7.55 -2.23 15.65
C GLU A 34 -7.01 -3.03 14.46
N GLU A 35 -5.98 -2.53 13.77
CA GLU A 35 -5.31 -3.26 12.68
C GLU A 35 -4.76 -4.60 13.17
N GLN A 36 -4.08 -4.59 14.33
CA GLN A 36 -3.48 -5.78 14.91
C GLN A 36 -4.53 -6.81 15.31
N ALA A 37 -5.70 -6.38 15.80
CA ALA A 37 -6.82 -7.27 16.09
C ALA A 37 -7.36 -7.94 14.83
N VAL A 38 -7.50 -7.20 13.72
CA VAL A 38 -7.94 -7.75 12.43
C VAL A 38 -6.90 -8.70 11.84
N PHE A 39 -5.61 -8.41 11.94
CA PHE A 39 -4.57 -9.33 11.43
C PHE A 39 -4.49 -10.65 12.19
N ASN A 40 -4.91 -10.66 13.46
CA ASN A 40 -4.92 -11.85 14.32
C ASN A 40 -6.24 -12.63 14.26
N SER A 41 -7.29 -12.07 13.64
CA SER A 41 -8.54 -12.79 13.47
C SER A 41 -8.37 -13.87 12.40
N GLN A 42 -8.90 -15.07 12.67
CA GLN A 42 -8.94 -16.17 11.70
C GLN A 42 -10.25 -16.16 10.90
N GLU A 43 -10.92 -15.02 10.80
CA GLU A 43 -12.13 -14.90 9.99
C GLU A 43 -11.75 -14.83 8.51
N GLU A 44 -11.99 -15.94 7.81
CA GLU A 44 -11.86 -16.05 6.36
C GLU A 44 -13.21 -15.79 5.72
N LYS A 45 -13.39 -14.58 5.17
CA LYS A 45 -14.44 -14.30 4.19
C LYS A 45 -13.76 -13.96 2.88
N GLU A 46 -14.00 -14.78 1.86
CA GLU A 46 -13.56 -14.50 0.51
C GLU A 46 -14.23 -13.21 0.01
N VAL A 47 -13.44 -12.36 -0.64
CA VAL A 47 -13.95 -11.17 -1.31
C VAL A 47 -13.94 -11.46 -2.79
N GLU A 48 -15.07 -11.92 -3.31
CA GLU A 48 -15.31 -11.99 -4.74
C GLU A 48 -15.67 -10.58 -5.24
N ILE A 49 -14.95 -10.10 -6.26
CA ILE A 49 -15.00 -8.72 -6.72
C ILE A 49 -15.32 -8.72 -8.21
N LYS A 50 -16.58 -8.43 -8.52
CA LYS A 50 -17.01 -8.10 -9.87
C LYS A 50 -17.44 -6.65 -9.88
N ASP A 51 -16.82 -5.85 -10.73
CA ASP A 51 -17.39 -4.57 -11.12
C ASP A 51 -18.58 -4.89 -12.04
N GLU A 52 -19.77 -4.37 -11.74
CA GLU A 52 -20.96 -4.61 -12.59
C GLU A 52 -20.76 -4.06 -14.03
N GLU A 53 -19.83 -3.13 -14.22
CA GLU A 53 -19.54 -2.49 -15.50
C GLU A 53 -18.28 -3.03 -16.21
N SER A 54 -17.39 -3.75 -15.50
CA SER A 54 -16.14 -4.26 -16.07
C SER A 54 -16.18 -5.77 -16.37
N GLU A 55 -15.49 -6.20 -17.42
CA GLU A 55 -15.34 -7.64 -17.74
C GLU A 55 -14.30 -8.35 -16.86
N TYR A 56 -13.63 -7.63 -15.96
CA TYR A 56 -12.50 -8.13 -15.20
C TYR A 56 -12.85 -8.37 -13.73
N GLU A 57 -12.30 -9.45 -13.19
CA GLU A 57 -12.51 -9.90 -11.82
C GLU A 57 -11.15 -10.09 -11.13
N ILE A 58 -11.08 -9.70 -9.85
CA ILE A 58 -9.95 -10.02 -8.98
C ILE A 58 -10.44 -10.84 -7.80
N ILE A 59 -9.80 -11.99 -7.58
CA ILE A 59 -10.10 -12.86 -6.44
C ILE A 59 -8.97 -12.71 -5.44
N ILE A 60 -9.31 -12.21 -4.25
CA ILE A 60 -8.33 -11.97 -3.17
C ILE A 60 -8.65 -12.91 -2.01
N ILE A 61 -7.79 -13.91 -1.85
CA ILE A 61 -7.90 -14.92 -0.80
C ILE A 61 -6.87 -14.61 0.27
N GLU A 62 -7.25 -13.77 1.23
CA GLU A 62 -6.38 -13.35 2.32
C GLU A 62 -7.17 -13.20 3.63
N PRO A 63 -6.91 -14.03 4.65
CA PRO A 63 -7.63 -13.99 5.91
C PRO A 63 -7.59 -12.60 6.56
N GLY A 64 -8.75 -12.04 6.90
CA GLY A 64 -8.88 -10.71 7.50
C GLY A 64 -8.79 -9.53 6.53
N PHE A 65 -8.50 -9.72 5.24
CA PHE A 65 -8.48 -8.62 4.26
C PHE A 65 -9.85 -7.95 4.13
N TYR A 66 -10.92 -8.73 3.98
CA TYR A 66 -12.28 -8.20 3.85
C TYR A 66 -12.67 -7.29 5.02
N THR A 67 -12.44 -7.78 6.24
CA THR A 67 -12.74 -7.03 7.45
C THR A 67 -11.92 -5.75 7.49
N TRP A 68 -10.62 -5.81 7.22
CA TRP A 68 -9.75 -4.64 7.17
C TRP A 68 -10.20 -3.62 6.11
N LEU A 69 -10.60 -4.10 4.92
CA LEU A 69 -11.08 -3.25 3.84
C LEU A 69 -12.32 -2.46 4.26
N LEU A 70 -13.27 -3.11 4.95
CA LEU A 70 -14.52 -2.46 5.36
C LEU A 70 -14.39 -1.57 6.61
N SER A 71 -13.46 -1.88 7.51
CA SER A 71 -13.37 -1.19 8.80
C SER A 71 -12.20 -0.21 8.92
N ILE A 72 -11.13 -0.37 8.14
CA ILE A 72 -9.87 0.36 8.31
C ILE A 72 -9.48 1.12 7.05
N ALA A 73 -9.68 0.54 5.86
CA ALA A 73 -9.33 1.21 4.63
C ALA A 73 -10.12 2.51 4.43
N ARG A 74 -9.55 3.44 3.66
CA ARG A 74 -10.30 4.61 3.19
C ARG A 74 -11.50 4.13 2.37
N PRO A 75 -12.70 4.70 2.59
CA PRO A 75 -13.89 4.26 1.88
C PRO A 75 -13.74 4.49 0.37
N GLU A 76 -14.54 3.74 -0.40
CA GLU A 76 -14.67 3.95 -1.84
C GLU A 76 -15.02 5.43 -2.15
N GLY A 77 -14.51 5.92 -3.27
CA GLY A 77 -14.60 7.33 -3.68
C GLY A 77 -13.55 8.25 -3.05
N TYR A 78 -12.81 7.82 -2.02
CA TYR A 78 -11.76 8.66 -1.44
C TYR A 78 -10.58 8.90 -2.39
N TYR A 79 -10.14 7.86 -3.09
CA TYR A 79 -9.11 7.95 -4.11
C TYR A 79 -9.73 8.08 -5.50
N SER A 80 -9.11 8.86 -6.40
CA SER A 80 -9.48 8.87 -7.81
C SER A 80 -9.03 7.58 -8.50
N GLN A 81 -9.74 7.17 -9.55
CA GLN A 81 -9.34 6.03 -10.38
C GLN A 81 -7.89 6.17 -10.88
N SER A 82 -7.56 7.34 -11.44
CA SER A 82 -6.20 7.63 -11.91
C SER A 82 -5.14 7.48 -10.82
N PHE A 83 -5.43 7.81 -9.56
CA PHE A 83 -4.50 7.59 -8.46
C PHE A 83 -4.27 6.10 -8.23
N LEU A 84 -5.35 5.32 -8.22
CA LEU A 84 -5.32 3.88 -7.99
C LEU A 84 -4.55 3.16 -9.10
N GLU A 85 -4.83 3.46 -10.36
CA GLU A 85 -4.14 2.88 -11.53
C GLU A 85 -2.63 3.14 -11.48
N ASN A 86 -2.24 4.40 -11.26
CA ASN A 86 -0.83 4.79 -11.15
C ASN A 86 -0.12 4.09 -9.98
N ARG A 87 -0.84 3.80 -8.88
CA ARG A 87 -0.27 3.07 -7.73
C ARG A 87 -0.18 1.58 -8.03
N ASN A 88 -1.23 0.99 -8.58
CA ASN A 88 -1.31 -0.43 -8.88
C ASN A 88 -0.24 -0.85 -9.88
N GLN A 89 -0.01 -0.07 -10.95
CA GLN A 89 1.05 -0.36 -11.92
C GLN A 89 2.43 -0.56 -11.24
N LEU A 90 2.78 0.33 -10.31
CA LEU A 90 4.07 0.26 -9.61
C LEU A 90 4.12 -0.90 -8.62
N LEU A 91 3.03 -1.13 -7.87
CA LEU A 91 2.94 -2.17 -6.86
C LEU A 91 2.92 -3.58 -7.49
N VAL A 92 2.18 -3.75 -8.59
CA VAL A 92 2.15 -4.99 -9.38
C VAL A 92 3.54 -5.31 -9.95
N MET A 93 4.25 -4.30 -10.48
CA MET A 93 5.60 -4.49 -11.00
C MET A 93 6.54 -5.04 -9.91
N GLU A 94 6.55 -4.44 -8.72
CA GLU A 94 7.39 -4.91 -7.63
C GLU A 94 6.94 -6.27 -7.08
N TRP A 95 5.63 -6.51 -6.98
CA TRP A 95 5.07 -7.81 -6.61
C TRP A 95 5.55 -8.91 -7.56
N ASN A 96 5.35 -8.73 -8.87
CA ASN A 96 5.73 -9.70 -9.89
C ASN A 96 7.25 -9.96 -9.89
N ARG A 97 8.06 -8.92 -9.64
CA ARG A 97 9.52 -9.06 -9.48
C ARG A 97 9.88 -9.96 -8.30
N ARG A 98 9.11 -9.96 -7.21
CA ARG A 98 9.34 -10.80 -6.03
C ARG A 98 8.86 -12.23 -6.21
N VAL A 99 7.73 -12.43 -6.90
CA VAL A 99 7.19 -13.77 -7.23
C VAL A 99 8.25 -14.62 -7.95
N VAL A 100 8.98 -14.03 -8.90
CA VAL A 100 10.01 -14.75 -9.68
C VAL A 100 11.36 -14.89 -8.96
N GLN A 101 11.46 -14.45 -7.70
CA GLN A 101 12.70 -14.51 -6.90
C GLN A 101 12.49 -15.26 -5.56
N PRO A 102 12.08 -16.54 -5.59
CA PRO A 102 11.78 -17.31 -4.38
C PRO A 102 13.00 -17.55 -3.47
N GLY A 103 14.23 -17.36 -3.97
CA GLY A 103 15.44 -17.39 -3.15
C GLY A 103 15.64 -16.15 -2.26
N ASN A 104 14.99 -15.03 -2.61
CA ASN A 104 15.09 -13.76 -1.88
C ASN A 104 13.80 -13.41 -1.13
N PHE A 105 12.65 -13.92 -1.59
CA PHE A 105 11.34 -13.60 -1.05
C PHE A 105 10.58 -14.89 -0.70
N ASN A 106 9.84 -14.86 0.40
CA ASN A 106 9.07 -16.01 0.85
C ASN A 106 7.96 -16.35 -0.17
N PRO A 107 8.00 -17.50 -0.84
CA PRO A 107 7.00 -17.87 -1.85
C PRO A 107 5.59 -18.02 -1.28
N ASN A 108 5.44 -18.24 0.03
CA ASN A 108 4.13 -18.28 0.68
C ASN A 108 3.49 -16.89 0.82
N LEU A 109 4.27 -15.82 0.67
CA LEU A 109 3.76 -14.44 0.63
C LEU A 109 3.55 -13.93 -0.80
N TYR A 110 4.31 -14.45 -1.76
CA TYR A 110 4.31 -14.00 -3.16
C TYR A 110 4.00 -15.19 -4.08
N MET A 111 2.72 -15.58 -4.14
CA MET A 111 2.31 -16.83 -4.80
C MET A 111 2.24 -16.73 -6.32
N PHE A 112 1.44 -15.78 -6.84
CA PHE A 112 1.14 -15.67 -8.26
C PHE A 112 1.47 -14.28 -8.81
N GLN A 113 1.89 -14.24 -10.06
CA GLN A 113 2.01 -12.97 -10.78
C GLN A 113 0.63 -12.42 -11.11
N ILE A 114 0.53 -11.10 -11.16
CA ILE A 114 -0.67 -10.35 -11.51
C ILE A 114 -0.47 -9.79 -12.92
N ASP A 115 -1.33 -10.17 -13.86
CA ASP A 115 -1.30 -9.67 -15.23
C ASP A 115 -2.10 -8.36 -15.33
N TYR A 116 -1.42 -7.25 -15.02
CA TYR A 116 -2.00 -5.92 -15.00
C TYR A 116 -1.42 -5.07 -16.15
N ASP A 117 -2.25 -4.69 -17.11
CA ASP A 117 -1.91 -3.82 -18.23
C ASP A 117 -2.44 -2.41 -17.99
N SER A 118 -1.54 -1.43 -17.92
CA SER A 118 -1.91 -0.02 -17.71
C SER A 118 -2.72 0.62 -18.86
N ASN A 119 -2.88 -0.08 -20.00
CA ASN A 119 -3.71 0.39 -21.11
C ASN A 119 -5.15 -0.16 -21.05
N ILE A 120 -5.45 -1.04 -20.10
CA ILE A 120 -6.78 -1.62 -19.88
C ILE A 120 -7.47 -0.85 -18.75
N ASP A 121 -8.70 -0.42 -18.99
CA ASP A 121 -9.57 0.12 -17.94
C ASP A 121 -10.26 -1.04 -17.21
N TYR A 122 -9.71 -1.40 -16.06
CA TYR A 122 -10.26 -2.43 -15.18
C TYR A 122 -11.45 -1.94 -14.34
N GLY A 123 -11.84 -0.67 -14.47
CA GLY A 123 -12.86 -0.06 -13.62
C GLY A 123 -12.34 0.38 -12.26
N TYR A 124 -13.17 1.15 -11.56
CA TYR A 124 -12.80 1.74 -10.27
C TYR A 124 -12.64 0.67 -9.19
N GLU A 125 -13.59 -0.26 -9.11
CA GLU A 125 -13.67 -1.21 -8.01
C GLU A 125 -12.48 -2.17 -7.99
N VAL A 126 -12.11 -2.71 -9.16
CA VAL A 126 -10.95 -3.60 -9.30
C VAL A 126 -9.68 -2.87 -8.85
N ASN A 127 -9.49 -1.64 -9.35
CA ASN A 127 -8.34 -0.82 -8.98
C ASN A 127 -8.31 -0.46 -7.48
N TYR A 128 -9.46 -0.15 -6.90
CA TYR A 128 -9.60 0.18 -5.48
C TYR A 128 -9.24 -1.02 -4.59
N LYS A 129 -9.78 -2.20 -4.89
CA LYS A 129 -9.57 -3.39 -4.06
C LYS A 129 -8.16 -3.95 -4.23
N LEU A 130 -7.60 -3.93 -5.45
CA LEU A 130 -6.18 -4.28 -5.69
C LEU A 130 -5.22 -3.35 -4.92
N TYR A 131 -5.45 -2.04 -4.97
CA TYR A 131 -4.64 -1.08 -4.23
C TYR A 131 -4.68 -1.35 -2.73
N ASN A 132 -5.88 -1.52 -2.18
CA ASN A 132 -6.06 -1.75 -0.75
C ASN A 132 -5.49 -3.10 -0.31
N TYR A 133 -5.50 -4.13 -1.17
CA TYR A 133 -4.80 -5.38 -0.87
C TYR A 133 -3.29 -5.17 -0.73
N PHE A 134 -2.65 -4.40 -1.60
CA PHE A 134 -1.24 -4.09 -1.42
C PHE A 134 -0.94 -3.25 -0.17
N VAL A 135 -1.85 -2.34 0.22
CA VAL A 135 -1.74 -1.61 1.48
C VAL A 135 -1.82 -2.60 2.65
N TYR A 136 -2.87 -3.42 2.69
CA TYR A 136 -3.06 -4.46 3.69
C TYR A 136 -1.85 -5.39 3.81
N PHE A 137 -1.38 -5.94 2.69
CA PHE A 137 -0.24 -6.85 2.63
C PHE A 137 1.02 -6.23 3.22
N GLN A 138 1.32 -4.99 2.84
CA GLN A 138 2.47 -4.27 3.36
C GLN A 138 2.38 -4.06 4.88
N ARG A 139 1.19 -3.76 5.40
CA ARG A 139 0.97 -3.55 6.84
C ARG A 139 1.03 -4.86 7.62
N LYS A 140 0.27 -5.89 7.21
CA LYS A 140 0.23 -7.21 7.86
C LYS A 140 1.58 -7.89 7.91
N TYR A 141 2.29 -7.93 6.77
CA TYR A 141 3.55 -8.66 6.63
C TYR A 141 4.80 -7.79 6.78
N LYS A 142 4.61 -6.50 7.12
CA LYS A 142 5.68 -5.51 7.27
C LYS A 142 6.60 -5.45 6.04
N GLN A 143 6.00 -5.63 4.86
CA GLN A 143 6.69 -5.59 3.57
C GLN A 143 6.64 -4.18 3.00
N ARG A 144 7.65 -3.82 2.20
CA ARG A 144 7.66 -2.55 1.47
C ARG A 144 7.73 -2.82 -0.02
N LEU A 145 6.63 -2.59 -0.74
CA LEU A 145 6.49 -2.83 -2.18
C LEU A 145 6.81 -1.60 -3.04
N GLY A 146 7.32 -0.53 -2.43
CA GLY A 146 7.69 0.66 -3.18
C GLY A 146 8.19 1.82 -2.33
N PRO A 147 8.39 2.99 -2.95
CA PRO A 147 8.86 4.18 -2.24
C PRO A 147 7.77 4.78 -1.34
N PHE A 148 6.49 4.57 -1.66
CA PHE A 148 5.36 5.13 -0.93
C PHE A 148 5.07 4.34 0.35
N LEU A 149 4.84 5.08 1.44
CA LEU A 149 4.33 4.47 2.66
C LEU A 149 2.84 4.12 2.47
N PRO A 150 2.36 3.01 3.07
CA PRO A 150 0.95 2.65 3.05
C PRO A 150 0.11 3.79 3.62
N ARG A 151 -0.96 4.19 2.90
CA ARG A 151 -1.89 5.22 3.33
C ARG A 151 -3.17 4.55 3.83
N ILE A 152 -3.49 4.80 5.09
CA ILE A 152 -4.69 4.34 5.79
C ILE A 152 -5.54 5.54 6.19
#